data_AF-A0A7D4BR54-F1
#
_entry.id   AF-A0A7D4BR54-F1
#
_cell.length_a   1.000
_cell.length_b   1.000
_cell.length_c   1.000
_cell.angle_alpha   90.00
_cell.angle_beta   90.00
_cell.angle_gamma   90.00
#
_symmetry.space_group_name_H-M   'P 1'
#
loop_
_entity.id
_entity.type
_entity.pdbx_description
1 polymer ?
#
loop_
_entity_poly.entity_id
_entity_poly.type
_entity_poly.pdbx_seq_one_letter_code
_entity_poly.pdbx_strand_id
1 'polypeptide(L)'
;MFKLLSVGNPLGLDQSVTVGIISGKDRPLHIGDRFFGNVVQTDAAINPGNSGGPLINMLGEVIAVNTLMAYPSQGISFAISIDEIKPLIRRYQ
;
A
#
# COMPACT_ATOMS: atom_id res chain seq x y z
N MET A 1 7.63 16.12 6.41
CA MET A 1 7.20 14.70 6.59
C MET A 1 5.78 14.60 6.06
N PHE A 2 5.52 13.78 5.05
CA PHE A 2 4.19 13.69 4.41
C PHE A 2 3.40 12.53 5.01
N LYS A 3 2.21 12.82 5.54
CA LYS A 3 1.30 11.81 6.08
C LYS A 3 0.51 11.15 4.95
N LEU A 4 0.13 9.90 5.19
CA LEU A 4 -0.67 9.06 4.31
C LEU A 4 -1.78 8.42 5.12
N LEU A 5 -2.88 8.08 4.44
CA LEU A 5 -3.98 7.31 5.01
C LEU A 5 -4.12 6.01 4.24
N SER A 6 -4.19 4.89 4.95
CA SER A 6 -4.59 3.60 4.41
C SER A 6 -6.02 3.34 4.83
N VAL A 7 -6.88 2.98 3.87
CA VAL A 7 -8.32 2.76 4.08
C VAL A 7 -8.68 1.34 3.71
N GLY A 8 -9.52 0.69 4.51
CA GLY A 8 -10.06 -0.62 4.20
C GLY A 8 -10.93 -1.20 5.31
N ASN A 9 -11.18 -2.50 5.25
CA ASN A 9 -11.98 -3.22 6.25
C ASN A 9 -11.14 -4.32 6.90
N PRO A 10 -10.14 -3.96 7.73
CA PRO A 10 -9.22 -4.94 8.31
C PRO A 10 -9.98 -5.92 9.20
N LEU A 11 -9.77 -7.22 8.98
CA LEU A 11 -10.39 -8.31 9.74
C LEU A 11 -11.94 -8.29 9.79
N GLY A 12 -12.61 -7.54 8.89
CA GLY A 12 -14.06 -7.43 8.87
C GLY A 12 -14.66 -6.47 9.91
N LEU A 13 -13.85 -5.61 10.54
CA LEU A 13 -14.22 -4.72 11.64
C LEU A 13 -14.80 -3.35 11.20
N ASP A 14 -15.49 -3.27 10.07
CA ASP A 14 -15.93 -2.03 9.38
C ASP A 14 -14.78 -1.17 8.79
N GLN A 15 -15.16 -0.11 8.06
CA GLN A 15 -14.22 0.82 7.42
C GLN A 15 -13.29 1.46 8.46
N SER A 16 -12.03 1.08 8.42
CA SER A 16 -10.96 1.59 9.27
C SER A 16 -9.97 2.42 8.46
N VAL A 17 -9.37 3.41 9.13
CA VAL A 17 -8.30 4.25 8.58
C VAL A 17 -7.06 4.12 9.45
N THR A 18 -5.90 3.88 8.84
CA THR A 18 -4.61 3.91 9.51
C THR A 18 -3.76 5.03 8.91
N VAL A 19 -3.00 5.74 9.75
CA VAL A 19 -2.11 6.82 9.30
C VAL A 19 -0.67 6.35 9.34
N GLY A 20 0.13 6.85 8.40
CA GLY A 20 1.56 6.63 8.38
C GLY A 20 2.27 7.65 7.51
N ILE A 21 3.50 7.33 7.15
CA ILE A 21 4.39 8.12 6.29
C ILE A 21 4.99 7.24 5.19
N ILE A 22 5.63 7.86 4.20
CA ILE A 22 6.55 7.13 3.33
C ILE A 22 7.85 6.92 4.09
N SER A 23 8.14 5.66 4.43
CA SER A 23 9.40 5.24 5.09
C SER A 23 10.49 4.87 4.08
N GLY A 24 10.10 4.60 2.82
CA GLY A 24 11.01 4.31 1.72
C GLY A 24 10.28 4.24 0.38
N LYS A 25 11.00 4.49 -0.71
CA LYS A 25 10.52 4.39 -2.10
C LYS A 25 11.40 3.41 -2.88
N ASP A 26 10.95 3.03 -4.07
CA ASP A 26 11.74 2.23 -5.03
C ASP A 26 12.30 0.95 -4.40
N ARG A 27 11.49 0.31 -3.55
CA ARG A 27 11.87 -0.96 -2.92
C ARG A 27 11.56 -2.10 -3.89
N PRO A 28 12.54 -2.94 -4.25
CA PRO A 28 12.26 -4.18 -4.95
C PRO A 28 11.62 -5.18 -3.99
N LEU A 29 10.55 -5.84 -4.42
CA LEU A 29 9.85 -6.84 -3.61
C LEU A 29 9.42 -8.03 -4.47
N HIS A 30 9.66 -9.24 -3.95
CA HIS A 30 9.11 -10.47 -4.51
C HIS A 30 7.89 -10.89 -3.70
N ILE A 31 6.78 -11.15 -4.39
CA ILE A 31 5.54 -11.68 -3.79
C ILE A 31 5.16 -12.93 -4.57
N GLY A 32 5.40 -14.10 -3.97
CA GLY A 32 5.39 -15.37 -4.70
C GLY A 32 6.38 -15.31 -5.86
N ASP A 33 5.91 -15.66 -7.06
CA ASP A 33 6.72 -15.64 -8.30
C ASP A 33 6.74 -14.28 -9.00
N ARG A 34 6.08 -13.25 -8.44
CA ARG A 34 6.02 -11.91 -9.05
C ARG A 34 7.07 -10.99 -8.45
N PHE A 35 7.77 -10.28 -9.32
CA PHE A 35 8.67 -9.19 -8.95
C PHE A 35 7.98 -7.84 -9.15
N PHE A 36 8.04 -6.99 -8.12
CA PHE A 36 7.63 -5.61 -8.16
C PHE A 36 8.88 -4.74 -7.98
N GLY A 37 9.25 -4.01 -9.03
CA GLY A 37 10.45 -3.17 -9.01
C GLY A 37 10.30 -1.91 -8.17
N ASN A 38 9.06 -1.41 -8.03
CA ASN A 38 8.79 -0.17 -7.32
C ASN A 38 7.60 -0.29 -6.36
N VAL A 39 7.87 -0.76 -5.14
CA VAL A 39 6.92 -0.64 -4.03
C VAL A 39 7.29 0.49 -3.09
N VAL A 40 6.26 1.11 -2.51
CA VAL A 40 6.37 2.13 -1.46
C VAL A 40 6.37 1.41 -0.11
N GLN A 41 7.35 1.74 0.73
CA GLN A 41 7.37 1.31 2.13
C GLN A 41 6.69 2.38 3.00
N THR A 42 5.82 1.94 3.91
CA THR A 42 5.12 2.78 4.88
C THR A 42 5.08 2.12 6.26
N ASP A 43 4.98 2.94 7.31
CA ASP A 43 4.69 2.50 8.67
C ASP A 43 3.18 2.47 8.97
N ALA A 44 2.32 2.88 8.03
CA ALA A 44 0.89 2.68 8.14
C ALA A 44 0.59 1.18 8.31
N ALA A 45 -0.29 0.86 9.25
CA ALA A 45 -0.69 -0.52 9.49
C ALA A 45 -1.45 -1.07 8.28
N ILE A 46 -0.89 -2.12 7.67
CA ILE A 46 -1.50 -2.91 6.58
C ILE A 46 -1.73 -4.33 7.10
N ASN A 47 -2.98 -4.78 7.02
CA ASN A 47 -3.44 -6.08 7.50
C ASN A 47 -4.45 -6.67 6.49
N PRO A 48 -4.72 -7.98 6.54
CA PRO A 48 -5.81 -8.58 5.77
C PRO A 48 -7.10 -7.78 5.93
N GLY A 49 -7.68 -7.35 4.80
CA GLY A 49 -8.89 -6.54 4.74
C GLY A 49 -8.68 -5.06 4.41
N ASN A 50 -7.49 -4.48 4.67
CA ASN A 50 -7.08 -3.21 4.05
C ASN A 50 -6.05 -3.39 2.93
N SER A 51 -5.41 -4.55 2.82
CA SER A 51 -4.75 -5.01 1.59
C SER A 51 -5.73 -4.97 0.41
N GLY A 52 -5.29 -4.42 -0.72
CA GLY A 52 -6.11 -4.10 -1.91
C GLY A 52 -6.79 -2.73 -1.85
N GLY A 53 -6.88 -2.10 -0.67
CA GLY A 53 -7.38 -0.75 -0.50
C GLY A 53 -6.38 0.34 -0.89
N PRO A 54 -6.82 1.60 -0.99
CA PRO A 54 -5.95 2.70 -1.40
C PRO A 54 -5.05 3.18 -0.25
N LEU A 55 -3.84 3.57 -0.63
CA LEU A 55 -2.97 4.45 0.16
C LEU A 55 -3.07 5.85 -0.43
N ILE A 56 -3.63 6.79 0.33
CA ILE A 56 -3.91 8.15 -0.12
C ILE A 56 -3.03 9.17 0.58
N ASN A 57 -2.65 10.23 -0.14
CA ASN A 57 -1.98 11.38 0.47
C ASN A 57 -3.00 12.33 1.13
N MET A 58 -2.51 13.37 1.79
CA MET A 58 -3.37 14.36 2.47
C MET A 58 -4.20 15.24 1.52
N LEU A 59 -3.97 15.17 0.20
CA LEU A 59 -4.78 15.83 -0.82
C LEU A 59 -5.93 14.92 -1.31
N GLY A 60 -6.05 13.70 -0.79
CA GLY A 60 -7.06 12.72 -1.22
C GLY A 60 -6.68 11.97 -2.50
N GLU A 61 -5.43 12.07 -2.96
CA GLU A 61 -4.96 11.39 -4.16
C GLU A 61 -4.45 9.99 -3.82
N VAL A 62 -4.83 8.99 -4.62
CA VAL A 62 -4.31 7.61 -4.50
C VAL A 62 -2.89 7.57 -5.03
N ILE A 63 -1.93 7.24 -4.17
CA ILE A 63 -0.51 7.14 -4.52
C ILE A 63 -0.03 5.70 -4.66
N ALA A 64 -0.71 4.74 -4.03
CA ALA A 64 -0.37 3.32 -4.08
C ALA A 64 -1.58 2.45 -3.65
N VAL A 65 -1.46 1.13 -3.82
CA VAL A 65 -2.42 0.14 -3.32
C VAL A 65 -1.78 -0.71 -2.24
N ASN A 66 -2.41 -0.75 -1.07
CA ASN A 66 -1.95 -1.51 0.08
C ASN A 66 -1.76 -2.98 -0.31
N THR A 67 -0.61 -3.57 0.04
CA THR A 67 -0.30 -4.93 -0.40
C THR A 67 -0.10 -5.87 0.79
N LEU A 68 0.94 -5.65 1.60
CA LEU A 68 1.25 -6.54 2.71
C LEU A 68 2.08 -5.85 3.80
N MET A 69 2.07 -6.43 5.00
CA MET A 69 3.03 -6.12 6.07
C MET A 69 4.15 -7.16 6.08
N ALA A 70 5.38 -6.70 6.31
CA ALA A 70 6.56 -7.54 6.36
C ALA A 70 6.59 -8.34 7.67
N TYR A 71 5.92 -9.49 7.72
CA TYR A 71 5.87 -10.29 8.94
C TYR A 71 7.27 -10.86 9.31
N PRO A 72 7.67 -10.83 10.60
CA PRO A 72 6.94 -10.37 11.79
C PRO A 72 7.18 -8.90 12.18
N SER A 73 7.74 -8.08 11.30
CA SER A 73 8.11 -6.68 11.57
C SER A 73 6.89 -5.75 11.58
N GLN A 74 6.54 -5.24 12.76
CA GLN A 74 5.56 -4.14 12.87
C GLN A 74 6.15 -2.83 12.35
N GLY A 75 5.33 -2.02 11.67
CA GLY A 75 5.76 -0.73 11.11
C GLY A 75 6.57 -0.82 9.80
N ILE A 76 6.69 -2.00 9.20
CA ILE A 76 7.24 -2.18 7.85
C ILE A 76 6.14 -2.80 6.98
N SER A 77 5.47 -1.96 6.21
CA SER A 77 4.44 -2.35 5.27
C SER A 77 4.78 -1.89 3.85
N PHE A 78 4.24 -2.59 2.86
CA PHE A 78 4.47 -2.32 1.45
C PHE A 78 3.16 -2.11 0.69
N ALA A 79 3.20 -1.14 -0.23
CA ALA A 79 2.13 -0.84 -1.17
C ALA A 79 2.69 -0.72 -2.59
N ILE A 80 2.01 -1.31 -3.58
CA ILE A 80 2.41 -1.21 -4.99
C ILE A 80 2.09 0.20 -5.49
N SER A 81 3.08 0.91 -6.07
CA SER A 81 2.91 2.28 -6.56
C SER A 81 1.81 2.38 -7.61
N ILE A 82 1.07 3.51 -7.62
CA ILE A 82 0.05 3.77 -8.65
C ILE A 82 0.65 3.82 -10.07
N ASP A 83 1.94 4.14 -10.18
CA ASP A 83 2.66 4.17 -11.46
C ASP A 83 2.88 2.77 -12.06
N GLU A 84 2.99 1.74 -11.20
CA GLU A 84 3.01 0.32 -11.62
C GLU A 84 1.60 -0.16 -12.04
N ILE A 85 0.56 0.38 -11.40
CA ILE A 85 -0.83 -0.09 -11.56
C ILE A 85 -1.52 0.53 -12.78
N LYS A 86 -1.36 1.84 -13.01
CA LYS A 86 -2.02 2.57 -14.11
C LYS A 86 -1.80 1.91 -15.49
N PRO A 87 -0.59 1.49 -15.88
CA PRO A 87 -0.38 0.80 -17.16
C PRO A 87 -1.10 -0.54 -17.26
N LEU A 88 -1.28 -1.26 -16.15
CA LEU A 88 -1.97 -2.54 -16.12
C LEU A 88 -3.48 -2.35 -16.33
N ILE A 89 -4.10 -1.40 -15.63
CA ILE A 89 -5.54 -1.11 -15.76
C ILE A 89 -5.89 -0.71 -17.20
N ARG A 90 -5.04 0.11 -17.85
CA ARG A 90 -5.25 0.54 -19.24
C ARG A 90 -5.32 -0.60 -20.26
N ARG A 91 -4.89 -1.83 -19.93
CA ARG A 91 -5.02 -3.00 -20.82
C ARG A 91 -6.44 -3.58 -20.86
N TYR A 92 -7.27 -3.22 -19.87
CA TYR A 92 -8.64 -3.71 -19.72
C TYR A 92 -9.70 -2.65 -20.08
N GLN A 93 -9.27 -1.48 -20.57
CA GLN A 93 -10.11 -0.42 -21.10
C GLN A 93 -9.97 -0.37 -22.61
#